data_AF-A0A0N4VTW9-F1
#
_entry.id   AF-A0A0N4VTW9-F1
#
_cell.length_a   1.000
_cell.length_b   1.000
_cell.length_c   1.000
_cell.angle_alpha   90.00
_cell.angle_beta   90.00
_cell.angle_gamma   90.00
#
_symmetry.space_group_name_H-M   'P 1'
#
loop_
_entity.id
_entity.type
_entity.pdbx_description
1 polymer ?
#
loop_
_entity_poly.entity_id
_entity_poly.type
_entity_poly.pdbx_seq_one_letter_code
_entity_poly.pdbx_strand_id
1 'polypeptide(L)'
;LPKKRAMVEARKIREIYEIAEEDETLATSGAPFWVKEKRTGDEFLAQLKPIDDALQRNVDMYNTVDHENIVRFHEVVKDEKLAMVVYEE
;
A
#
# COMPACT_ATOMS: atom_id res chain seq x y z
N LEU A 1 -11.67 26.79 -11.05
CA LEU A 1 -10.60 25.83 -11.44
C LEU A 1 -11.02 24.46 -10.91
N PRO A 2 -11.20 23.44 -11.76
CA PRO A 2 -11.50 22.11 -11.24
C PRO A 2 -10.29 21.66 -10.41
N LYS A 3 -10.52 21.28 -9.15
CA LYS A 3 -9.49 20.68 -8.31
C LYS A 3 -8.96 19.48 -9.08
N LYS A 4 -7.69 19.49 -9.49
CA LYS A 4 -6.99 18.28 -9.92
C LYS A 4 -7.31 17.24 -8.85
N ARG A 5 -8.01 16.15 -9.21
CA ARG A 5 -8.13 14.99 -8.32
C ARG A 5 -6.71 14.70 -7.87
N ALA A 6 -6.49 14.62 -6.57
CA ALA A 6 -5.20 14.28 -6.01
C ALA A 6 -4.92 12.81 -6.40
N MET A 7 -4.52 12.59 -7.65
CA MET A 7 -3.95 11.33 -8.07
C MET A 7 -2.69 11.18 -7.25
N VAL A 8 -2.61 10.12 -6.47
CA VAL A 8 -1.38 9.74 -5.80
C VAL A 8 -0.35 9.51 -6.90
N GLU A 9 0.69 10.36 -6.96
CA GLU A 9 1.84 10.22 -7.87
C GLU A 9 2.73 9.05 -7.41
N ALA A 10 2.15 7.86 -7.30
CA ALA A 10 2.81 6.66 -6.82
C ALA A 10 3.33 5.83 -8.01
N ARG A 11 4.35 6.37 -8.70
CA ARG A 11 4.93 5.76 -9.91
C ARG A 11 5.42 4.33 -9.68
N LYS A 12 6.19 4.09 -8.61
CA LYS A 12 6.75 2.77 -8.30
C LYS A 12 5.67 1.77 -7.93
N ILE A 13 4.67 2.22 -7.18
CA ILE A 13 3.52 1.37 -6.83
C ILE A 13 2.78 0.95 -8.09
N ARG A 14 2.53 1.88 -9.02
CA ARG A 14 1.84 1.59 -10.29
C ARG A 14 2.68 0.79 -11.29
N GLU A 15 3.99 0.65 -11.08
CA GLU A 15 4.83 -0.27 -11.85
C GLU A 15 4.61 -1.73 -11.44
N ILE A 16 4.31 -1.97 -10.16
CA ILE A 16 4.18 -3.32 -9.58
C ILE A 16 2.71 -3.75 -9.50
N TYR A 17 1.82 -2.82 -9.13
CA TYR A 17 0.41 -3.08 -8.87
C TYR A 17 -0.53 -2.25 -9.74
N GLU A 18 -1.70 -2.80 -9.99
CA GLU A 18 -2.85 -2.08 -10.55
C GLU A 18 -3.82 -1.73 -9.41
N ILE A 19 -4.28 -0.48 -9.40
CA ILE A 19 -5.32 0.02 -8.51
C ILE A 19 -6.56 0.23 -9.37
N ALA A 20 -7.68 -0.38 -8.98
CA ALA A 20 -8.94 -0.19 -9.70
C ALA A 20 -9.40 1.28 -9.61
N GLU A 21 -10.06 1.79 -10.65
CA GLU A 21 -10.49 3.19 -10.67
C GLU A 21 -11.45 3.53 -9.51
N GLU A 22 -12.28 2.56 -9.11
CA GLU A 22 -13.19 2.68 -7.97
C GLU A 22 -12.44 2.82 -6.62
N ASP A 23 -11.25 2.23 -6.53
CA ASP A 23 -10.41 2.21 -5.35
C ASP A 23 -9.46 3.41 -5.22
N GLU A 24 -9.32 4.22 -6.27
CA GLU A 24 -8.51 5.46 -6.25
C GLU A 24 -8.98 6.44 -5.16
N THR A 25 -10.29 6.46 -4.88
CA THR A 25 -10.85 7.31 -3.81
C THR A 25 -10.46 6.78 -2.44
N LEU A 26 -10.50 5.46 -2.25
CA LEU A 26 -10.09 4.80 -1.00
C LEU A 26 -8.59 5.01 -0.75
N ALA A 27 -7.77 4.80 -1.78
CA ALA A 27 -6.33 5.05 -1.74
C ALA A 27 -6.01 6.49 -1.31
N THR A 28 -6.71 7.48 -1.87
CA THR A 28 -6.52 8.90 -1.52
C THR A 28 -6.97 9.22 -0.09
N SER A 29 -8.00 8.53 0.42
CA SER A 29 -8.46 8.69 1.81
C SER A 29 -7.57 7.99 2.85
N GLY A 30 -6.63 7.15 2.41
CA GLY A 30 -5.84 6.29 3.29
C GLY A 30 -6.62 5.10 3.86
N ALA A 31 -7.79 4.78 3.30
CA ALA A 31 -8.52 3.55 3.62
C ALA A 31 -7.82 2.35 2.96
N PRO A 32 -8.00 1.11 3.47
CA PRO A 32 -7.59 -0.09 2.75
C PRO A 32 -8.35 -0.24 1.42
N PHE A 33 -7.68 -0.75 0.41
CA PHE A 33 -8.21 -0.97 -0.94
C PHE A 33 -7.55 -2.18 -1.60
N TRP A 34 -8.19 -2.73 -2.63
CA TRP A 34 -7.64 -3.88 -3.35
C TRP A 34 -6.65 -3.44 -4.41
N VAL A 35 -5.57 -4.21 -4.54
CA VAL A 35 -4.58 -4.05 -5.59
C VAL A 35 -4.31 -5.38 -6.26
N LYS A 36 -4.00 -5.33 -7.55
CA LYS A 36 -3.63 -6.51 -8.32
C LYS A 36 -2.15 -6.48 -8.67
N GLU A 37 -1.39 -7.50 -8.26
CA GLU A 37 0.03 -7.61 -8.64
C GLU A 37 0.12 -7.93 -10.13
N LYS A 38 0.81 -7.10 -10.91
CA LYS A 38 0.89 -7.27 -12.37
C LYS A 38 1.63 -8.54 -12.80
N ARG A 39 2.57 -9.00 -11.98
CA ARG A 39 3.45 -10.12 -12.30
C ARG A 39 2.73 -11.47 -12.20
N THR A 40 1.88 -11.62 -11.19
CA THR A 40 1.18 -12.89 -10.87
C THR A 40 -0.29 -12.83 -11.26
N GLY A 41 -0.90 -11.65 -11.20
CA GLY A 41 -2.33 -11.45 -11.33
C GLY A 41 -3.09 -11.63 -10.01
N ASP A 42 -2.38 -11.87 -8.89
CA ASP A 42 -2.98 -12.06 -7.58
C ASP A 42 -3.50 -10.73 -7.01
N GLU A 43 -4.59 -10.81 -6.23
CA GLU A 43 -5.21 -9.66 -5.60
C GLU A 43 -4.88 -9.61 -4.11
N PHE A 44 -4.53 -8.43 -3.63
CA PHE A 44 -4.13 -8.21 -2.25
C PHE A 44 -4.82 -7.00 -1.67
N LEU A 45 -5.09 -7.04 -0.36
CA LEU A 45 -5.49 -5.86 0.36
C LEU A 45 -4.26 -5.00 0.61
N ALA A 46 -4.35 -3.70 0.32
CA ALA A 46 -3.28 -2.76 0.53
C ALA A 46 -3.78 -1.46 1.18
N GLN A 47 -2.85 -0.67 1.73
CA GLN A 47 -3.14 0.64 2.29
C GLN A 47 -1.96 1.59 2.10
N LEU A 48 -2.24 2.82 1.66
CA LEU A 48 -1.24 3.89 1.63
C LEU A 48 -1.06 4.49 3.03
N LYS A 49 0.20 4.59 3.46
CA LYS A 49 0.60 5.19 4.74
C LYS A 49 1.69 6.24 4.52
N PRO A 50 1.71 7.32 5.31
CA PRO A 50 2.85 8.23 5.32
C PRO A 50 4.12 7.51 5.75
N ILE A 51 5.26 7.89 5.15
CA ILE A 51 6.57 7.43 5.62
C ILE A 51 6.94 8.25 6.86
N ASP A 52 6.65 7.68 8.03
CA ASP A 52 6.99 8.25 9.32
C ASP A 52 7.64 7.21 10.26
N ASP A 53 8.06 7.66 11.44
CA ASP A 53 8.69 6.80 12.44
C ASP A 53 7.76 5.66 12.91
N ALA A 54 6.44 5.86 12.86
CA ALA A 54 5.47 4.83 13.23
C ALA A 54 5.43 3.71 12.19
N LEU A 55 5.44 4.05 10.90
CA LEU A 55 5.57 3.08 9.81
C LEU A 55 6.88 2.32 9.92
N GLN A 56 8.00 3.01 10.15
CA GLN A 56 9.31 2.36 10.26
C GLN A 56 9.34 1.36 11.42
N ARG A 57 8.85 1.75 12.60
CA ARG A 57 8.74 0.84 13.75
C ARG A 57 7.86 -0.37 13.48
N ASN A 58 6.74 -0.16 12.78
CA ASN A 58 5.85 -1.26 12.39
C ASN A 58 6.60 -2.23 11.49
N VAL A 59 7.22 -1.75 10.40
CA VAL A 59 8.00 -2.59 9.48
C VAL A 59 9.11 -3.36 10.22
N ASP A 60 9.84 -2.70 11.12
CA ASP A 60 10.91 -3.32 11.90
C ASP A 60 10.38 -4.40 12.87
N MET A 61 9.21 -4.17 13.48
CA MET A 61 8.51 -5.18 14.29
C MET A 61 8.06 -6.37 13.44
N TYR A 62 7.48 -6.14 12.26
CA TYR A 62 7.03 -7.24 11.40
C TYR A 62 8.19 -8.08 10.87
N ASN A 63 9.34 -7.46 10.56
CA ASN A 63 10.55 -8.20 10.15
C ASN A 63 11.16 -9.06 11.27
N THR A 64 10.75 -8.89 12.53
CA THR A 64 11.35 -9.56 13.69
C THR A 64 10.40 -10.54 14.39
N VAL A 65 9.09 -10.52 14.09
CA VAL A 65 8.11 -11.35 14.78
C VAL A 65 7.40 -12.28 13.80
N ASP A 66 7.76 -13.55 13.84
CA ASP A 66 7.07 -14.63 13.14
C ASP A 66 6.02 -15.26 14.08
N HIS A 67 4.77 -14.79 14.02
CA HIS A 67 3.67 -15.32 14.84
C HIS A 67 2.35 -15.32 14.05
N GLU A 68 1.58 -16.40 14.14
CA GLU A 68 0.33 -16.65 13.40
C GLU A 68 -0.79 -15.62 13.60
N ASN A 69 -0.69 -14.71 14.59
CA ASN A 69 -1.74 -13.72 14.92
C ASN A 69 -1.36 -12.28 14.52
N ILE A 70 -0.23 -12.11 13.83
CA ILE A 70 0.29 -10.82 13.40
C ILE A 70 0.04 -10.71 11.91
N VAL A 71 -0.67 -9.66 11.48
CA VAL A 71 -0.96 -9.39 10.06
C VAL A 71 0.38 -9.24 9.33
N ARG A 72 0.78 -10.26 8.57
CA ARG A 72 2.03 -10.22 7.82
C ARG A 72 1.89 -9.25 6.65
N PHE A 73 2.99 -8.59 6.31
CA PHE A 73 3.06 -7.78 5.10
C PHE A 73 3.63 -8.62 3.99
N HIS A 74 2.85 -8.78 2.91
CA HIS A 74 3.34 -9.36 1.67
C HIS A 74 4.46 -8.48 1.11
N GLU A 75 4.27 -7.16 1.13
CA GLU A 75 5.25 -6.21 0.63
C GLU A 75 5.03 -4.81 1.22
N VAL A 76 6.11 -4.03 1.35
CA VAL A 76 6.02 -2.57 1.61
C VAL A 76 6.76 -1.81 0.52
N VAL A 77 6.00 -1.14 -0.35
CA VAL A 77 6.54 -0.36 -1.47
C VAL A 77 6.60 1.11 -1.10
N LYS A 78 7.81 1.67 -0.96
CA LYS A 78 8.03 3.09 -0.66
C LYS A 78 8.03 3.92 -1.94
N ASP A 79 7.23 4.99 -1.95
CA ASP A 79 7.16 5.96 -3.05
C ASP A 79 7.04 7.41 -2.53
N GLU A 80 8.12 8.18 -2.75
CA GLU A 80 8.30 9.54 -2.23
C GLU A 80 8.01 9.69 -0.72
N LYS A 81 6.83 10.19 -0.37
CA LYS A 81 6.38 10.46 1.01
C LYS A 81 5.40 9.42 1.54
N LEU A 82 4.98 8.48 0.70
CA LEU A 82 4.01 7.44 1.03
C LEU A 82 4.65 6.07 0.87
N ALA A 83 4.15 5.10 1.61
CA ALA A 83 4.40 3.70 1.35
C ALA A 83 3.06 2.99 1.16
N MET A 84 3.01 2.06 0.21
CA MET A 84 1.94 1.09 0.15
C MET A 84 2.33 -0.12 0.97
N VAL A 85 1.52 -0.44 1.97
CA VAL A 85 1.61 -1.67 2.74
C VAL A 85 0.65 -2.66 2.14
N VAL A 86 1.15 -3.79 1.66
CA VAL A 86 0.38 -4.91 1.10
C VAL A 86 0.32 -5.99 2.16
N TYR A 87 -0.87 -6.42 2.53
CA TYR A 87 -1.10 -7.42 3.57
C TYR A 87 -1.06 -8.84 2.98
N GLU A 88 -0.56 -9.83 3.74
CA GLU A 88 -0.75 -11.25 3.42
C GLU A 88 -2.21 -11.66 3.69
N GLU A 89 -2.74 -12.61 2.90
CA GLU A 89 -4.01 -13.31 3.19
C GLU A 89 -3.91 -14.27 4.37
#